data_AF-A0A4Q6FPU3-F1
#
_entry.id   AF-A0A4Q6FPU3-F1
#
_cell.length_a   1.000
_cell.length_b   1.000
_cell.length_c   1.000
_cell.angle_alpha   90.00
_cell.angle_beta   90.00
_cell.angle_gamma   90.00
#
_symmetry.space_group_name_H-M   'P 1'
#
loop_
_entity.id
_entity.type
_entity.pdbx_description
1 polymer ?
#
loop_
_entity_poly.entity_id
_entity_poly.type
_entity_poly.pdbx_seq_one_letter_code
_entity_poly.pdbx_strand_id
1 'polypeptide(L)'
;MATVRMSFSHLAKLIVLASLLALTGCGKGHKFWTNWWTPGDTVEDVGYHPDQPIAFPHDKHAARGVPCQYCHSSARRSASAGVPPLNTCLGCHQYVRTDKDPIKFITAKWKANEPMVWTKVHDMPDFVRFSHRPHVQKGIECAQCHGEVEKMGTVEQVKSLQMGWCIECHQANKAPISCATCHY
;
A
#
# COMPACT_ATOMS: atom_id res chain seq x y z
N MET A 1 21.33 -17.41 66.44
CA MET A 1 21.69 -17.08 65.04
C MET A 1 21.94 -15.59 64.95
N ALA A 2 23.20 -15.16 64.79
CA ALA A 2 23.56 -13.75 64.69
C ALA A 2 23.48 -13.29 63.21
N THR A 3 22.64 -12.31 62.93
CA THR A 3 22.54 -11.68 61.60
C THR A 3 23.68 -10.68 61.43
N VAL A 4 24.64 -10.98 60.54
CA VAL A 4 25.67 -10.04 60.12
C VAL A 4 25.02 -8.96 59.24
N ARG A 5 24.89 -7.73 59.75
CA ARG A 5 24.52 -6.57 58.92
C ARG A 5 25.77 -6.02 58.23
N MET A 6 25.92 -6.28 56.94
CA MET A 6 26.94 -5.62 56.12
C MET A 6 26.54 -4.16 55.88
N SER A 7 27.33 -3.22 56.41
CA SER A 7 27.18 -1.79 56.16
C SER A 7 27.99 -1.40 54.93
N PHE A 8 27.30 -1.08 53.82
CA PHE A 8 27.92 -0.55 52.62
C PHE A 8 28.18 0.95 52.78
N SER A 9 29.40 1.39 52.50
CA SER A 9 29.81 2.79 52.53
C SER A 9 28.97 3.64 51.58
N HIS A 10 28.80 4.94 51.87
CA HIS A 10 28.05 5.86 51.02
C HIS A 10 28.59 5.93 49.59
N LEU A 11 29.90 5.73 49.42
CA LEU A 11 30.57 5.63 48.13
C LEU A 11 30.09 4.42 47.32
N ALA A 12 29.95 3.24 47.96
CA ALA A 12 29.47 2.03 47.31
C ALA A 12 27.99 2.16 46.87
N LYS A 13 27.16 2.86 47.65
CA LYS A 13 25.75 3.12 47.28
C LYS A 13 25.63 4.08 46.09
N LEU A 14 26.51 5.08 46.01
CA LEU A 14 26.55 6.03 44.88
C LEU A 14 27.01 5.37 43.58
N ILE A 15 27.97 4.43 43.64
CA ILE A 15 28.45 3.69 42.46
C ILE A 15 27.34 2.75 41.92
N VAL A 16 26.56 2.12 42.79
CA VAL A 16 25.42 1.26 42.39
C VAL A 16 24.26 2.08 41.81
N LEU A 17 23.97 3.27 42.32
CA LEU A 17 22.95 4.17 41.75
C LEU A 17 23.38 4.79 40.41
N ALA A 18 24.65 5.16 40.26
CA ALA A 18 25.18 5.70 39.00
C ALA A 18 25.20 4.65 37.87
N SER A 19 25.44 3.38 38.20
CA SER A 19 25.39 2.28 37.22
C SER A 19 23.95 1.90 36.82
N LEU A 20 22.95 2.13 37.69
CA LEU A 20 21.53 1.97 37.34
C LEU A 20 20.99 3.14 36.47
N LEU A 21 21.47 4.38 36.66
CA LEU A 21 21.09 5.51 35.79
C LEU A 21 21.79 5.49 34.42
N ALA A 22 22.96 4.86 34.29
CA ALA A 22 23.64 4.73 33.00
C ALA A 22 22.93 3.77 32.01
N LEU A 23 21.99 2.94 32.47
CA LEU A 23 21.18 2.05 31.64
C LEU A 23 19.87 2.66 31.12
N THR A 24 19.52 3.88 31.56
CA THR A 24 18.22 4.51 31.22
C THR A 24 18.36 5.80 30.40
N GLY A 25 19.57 6.12 29.94
CA GLY A 25 19.88 7.40 29.31
C GLY A 25 20.61 7.30 27.98
N CYS A 26 20.06 6.60 26.98
CA CYS A 26 20.32 6.93 25.59
C CYS A 26 19.11 6.57 24.73
N GLY A 27 18.24 7.56 24.53
CA GLY A 27 17.17 7.46 23.56
C GLY A 27 17.76 7.27 22.16
N LYS A 28 17.43 6.12 21.55
CA LYS A 28 17.05 5.93 20.14
C LYS A 28 16.83 4.44 19.91
N GLY A 29 15.56 4.04 19.85
CA GLY A 29 15.13 2.77 19.27
C GLY A 29 15.12 1.58 20.24
N HIS A 30 14.01 1.39 20.94
CA HIS A 30 13.56 0.04 21.30
C HIS A 30 13.27 -0.71 19.99
N LYS A 31 14.31 -1.25 19.34
CA LYS A 31 14.23 -2.12 18.15
C LYS A 31 14.93 -3.47 18.37
N PHE A 32 15.22 -3.82 19.62
CA PHE A 32 15.92 -5.08 19.92
C PHE A 32 15.02 -6.15 20.55
N TRP A 33 13.87 -5.79 21.12
CA TRP A 33 13.05 -6.72 21.92
C TRP A 33 11.59 -6.83 21.49
N THR A 34 11.23 -6.35 20.29
CA THR A 34 9.87 -6.46 19.74
C THR A 34 9.80 -7.16 18.38
N ASN A 35 10.91 -7.64 17.82
CA ASN A 35 10.95 -8.10 16.41
C ASN A 35 11.22 -9.60 16.23
N TRP A 36 10.88 -10.43 17.21
CA TRP A 36 11.11 -11.89 17.13
C TRP A 36 9.85 -12.75 17.08
N TRP A 37 8.64 -12.18 17.01
CA TRP A 37 7.43 -12.97 16.74
C TRP A 37 6.17 -12.17 16.30
N THR A 38 6.31 -11.15 15.45
CA THR A 38 5.16 -10.62 14.68
C THR A 38 5.39 -10.87 13.20
N PRO A 39 4.74 -11.88 12.60
CA PRO A 39 4.59 -11.92 11.15
C PRO A 39 3.67 -10.76 10.75
N GLY A 40 4.22 -9.67 10.17
CA GLY A 40 3.41 -8.68 9.42
C GLY A 40 3.59 -7.18 9.72
N ASP A 41 4.74 -6.70 10.22
CA ASP A 41 4.92 -5.27 10.52
C ASP A 41 6.14 -4.57 9.89
N THR A 42 6.77 -5.13 8.85
CA THR A 42 7.78 -4.38 8.08
C THR A 42 7.53 -4.40 6.57
N VAL A 43 6.52 -3.64 6.15
CA VAL A 43 6.34 -3.04 4.79
C VAL A 43 6.78 -3.93 3.62
N GLU A 44 5.99 -4.95 3.29
CA GLU A 44 6.19 -5.61 2.00
C GLU A 44 5.50 -4.75 0.92
N ASP A 45 6.32 -4.27 -0.03
CA ASP A 45 5.98 -3.52 -1.23
C ASP A 45 5.58 -2.03 -1.10
N VAL A 46 5.66 -1.38 0.07
CA VAL A 46 5.48 0.09 0.13
C VAL A 46 6.63 0.80 -0.60
N GLY A 47 6.29 1.66 -1.55
CA GLY A 47 7.22 2.30 -2.49
C GLY A 47 7.51 1.45 -3.72
N TYR A 48 6.89 0.27 -3.87
CA TYR A 48 7.01 -0.53 -5.08
C TYR A 48 6.43 0.23 -6.27
N HIS A 49 7.29 0.44 -7.26
CA HIS A 49 7.02 1.13 -8.52
C HIS A 49 7.77 0.37 -9.62
N PRO A 50 7.12 -0.57 -10.31
CA PRO A 50 7.75 -1.31 -11.40
C PRO A 50 7.77 -0.47 -12.68
N ASP A 51 8.75 -0.75 -13.54
CA ASP A 51 8.75 -0.23 -14.89
C ASP A 51 7.51 -0.71 -15.65
N GLN A 52 6.90 0.22 -16.38
CA GLN A 52 5.70 -0.02 -17.18
C GLN A 52 6.02 0.08 -18.67
N PRO A 53 5.26 -0.59 -19.56
CA PRO A 53 5.43 -0.46 -21.01
C PRO A 53 5.32 0.99 -21.48
N ILE A 54 4.49 1.78 -20.80
CA ILE A 54 4.42 3.23 -20.92
C ILE A 54 4.29 3.85 -19.53
N ALA A 55 4.96 4.99 -19.31
CA ALA A 55 4.72 5.80 -18.13
C ALA A 55 3.36 6.51 -18.27
N PHE A 56 2.30 5.89 -17.76
CA PHE A 56 0.94 6.43 -17.83
C PHE A 56 0.72 7.51 -16.74
N PRO A 57 0.56 8.79 -17.13
CA PRO A 57 0.48 9.91 -16.18
C PRO A 57 -0.93 10.04 -15.60
N HIS A 58 -1.20 9.45 -14.43
CA HIS A 58 -2.50 9.59 -13.76
C HIS A 58 -2.81 11.04 -13.41
N ASP A 59 -1.79 11.79 -12.98
CA ASP A 59 -1.83 13.23 -12.73
C ASP A 59 -2.48 14.04 -13.87
N LYS A 60 -2.08 13.77 -15.12
CA LYS A 60 -2.57 14.51 -16.29
C LYS A 60 -3.99 14.14 -16.65
N HIS A 61 -4.41 12.90 -16.39
CA HIS A 61 -5.77 12.46 -16.68
C HIS A 61 -6.74 12.95 -15.59
N ALA A 62 -6.35 12.81 -14.33
CA ALA A 62 -7.14 13.28 -13.19
C ALA A 62 -7.29 14.81 -13.19
N ALA A 63 -6.23 15.57 -13.50
CA ALA A 63 -6.29 17.03 -13.62
C ALA A 63 -7.25 17.54 -14.72
N ARG A 64 -7.69 16.66 -15.63
CA ARG A 64 -8.71 16.96 -16.66
C ARG A 64 -10.13 16.57 -16.21
N GLY A 65 -10.31 16.19 -14.95
CA GLY A 65 -11.59 15.78 -14.39
C GLY A 65 -12.04 14.39 -14.83
N VAL A 66 -11.15 13.54 -15.35
CA VAL A 66 -11.49 12.16 -15.69
C VAL A 66 -11.65 11.36 -14.39
N PRO A 67 -12.84 10.83 -14.08
CA PRO A 67 -13.05 10.12 -12.82
C PRO A 67 -12.38 8.73 -12.85
N CYS A 68 -11.94 8.24 -11.69
CA CYS A 68 -11.24 6.94 -11.55
C CYS A 68 -12.00 5.79 -12.22
N GLN A 69 -13.33 5.78 -12.06
CA GLN A 69 -14.22 4.72 -12.57
C GLN A 69 -14.49 4.82 -14.08
N TYR A 70 -14.02 5.87 -14.77
CA TYR A 70 -14.09 5.91 -16.24
C TYR A 70 -13.21 4.82 -16.84
N CYS A 71 -11.94 4.76 -16.41
CA CYS A 71 -10.99 3.73 -16.83
C CYS A 71 -11.21 2.43 -16.05
N HIS A 72 -11.33 2.51 -14.71
CA HIS A 72 -11.50 1.36 -13.83
C HIS A 72 -12.97 1.01 -13.59
N SER A 73 -13.73 0.88 -14.68
CA SER A 73 -15.19 0.75 -14.67
C SER A 73 -15.71 -0.49 -13.94
N SER A 74 -14.88 -1.52 -13.78
CA SER A 74 -15.26 -2.77 -13.11
C SER A 74 -15.18 -2.69 -11.59
N ALA A 75 -14.51 -1.66 -11.03
CA ALA A 75 -14.35 -1.52 -9.58
C ALA A 75 -15.69 -1.53 -8.83
N ARG A 76 -16.73 -0.92 -9.39
CA ARG A 76 -18.07 -0.84 -8.77
C ARG A 76 -18.90 -2.13 -8.84
N ARG A 77 -18.48 -3.13 -9.63
CA ARG A 77 -19.30 -4.28 -10.00
C ARG A 77 -18.63 -5.64 -9.85
N SER A 78 -17.30 -5.68 -9.80
CA SER A 78 -16.51 -6.92 -9.81
C SER A 78 -15.51 -6.96 -8.66
N ALA A 79 -14.88 -8.11 -8.47
CA ALA A 79 -13.77 -8.26 -7.53
C ALA A 79 -12.54 -7.48 -7.98
N SER A 80 -12.25 -7.47 -9.28
CA SER A 80 -11.17 -6.68 -9.87
C SER A 80 -11.67 -5.36 -10.46
N ALA A 81 -10.93 -4.28 -10.22
CA ALA A 81 -11.13 -3.00 -10.89
C ALA A 81 -10.83 -3.07 -12.39
N GLY A 82 -9.95 -4.00 -12.79
CA GLY A 82 -9.45 -4.16 -14.15
C GLY A 82 -8.56 -3.01 -14.61
N VAL A 83 -7.72 -3.28 -15.61
CA VAL A 83 -7.00 -2.24 -16.37
C VAL A 83 -7.75 -2.02 -17.68
N PRO A 84 -7.97 -0.77 -18.13
CA PRO A 84 -8.78 -0.51 -19.31
C PRO A 84 -8.14 -1.12 -20.58
N PRO A 85 -8.97 -1.62 -21.53
CA PRO A 85 -8.48 -2.01 -22.84
C PRO A 85 -8.05 -0.80 -23.68
N LEU A 86 -7.23 -1.03 -24.71
CA LEU A 86 -6.66 0.02 -25.57
C LEU A 86 -7.70 0.92 -26.26
N ASN A 87 -8.91 0.40 -26.50
CA ASN A 87 -10.02 1.20 -27.04
C ASN A 87 -10.43 2.36 -26.12
N THR A 88 -10.27 2.22 -24.79
CA THR A 88 -10.56 3.29 -23.83
C THR A 88 -9.57 4.44 -24.01
N CYS A 89 -8.29 4.10 -24.22
CA CYS A 89 -7.24 5.09 -24.49
C CYS A 89 -7.53 5.83 -25.81
N LEU A 90 -7.88 5.08 -26.85
CA LEU A 90 -8.16 5.65 -28.18
C LEU A 90 -9.50 6.38 -28.30
N GLY A 91 -10.41 6.21 -27.34
CA GLY A 91 -11.65 7.00 -27.29
C GLY A 91 -11.40 8.51 -27.30
N CYS A 92 -10.26 8.95 -26.76
CA CYS A 92 -9.83 10.36 -26.82
C CYS A 92 -8.54 10.55 -27.63
N HIS A 93 -7.59 9.62 -27.55
CA HIS A 93 -6.28 9.76 -28.17
C HIS A 93 -6.25 9.55 -29.69
N GLN A 94 -7.41 9.39 -30.33
CA GLN A 94 -7.58 9.60 -31.77
C GLN A 94 -7.48 11.08 -32.18
N TYR A 95 -7.75 12.00 -31.24
CA TYR A 95 -7.76 13.45 -31.49
C TYR A 95 -6.86 14.22 -30.52
N VAL A 96 -6.58 13.67 -29.34
CA VAL A 96 -5.82 14.34 -28.29
C VAL A 96 -4.36 13.87 -28.29
N ARG A 97 -3.43 14.82 -28.46
CA ARG A 97 -1.97 14.60 -28.34
C ARG A 97 -1.44 13.44 -29.21
N THR A 98 -1.99 13.30 -30.40
CA THR A 98 -1.65 12.26 -31.39
C THR A 98 -0.18 12.32 -31.84
N ASP A 99 0.46 13.47 -31.67
CA ASP A 99 1.87 13.72 -31.98
C ASP A 99 2.85 13.06 -31.01
N LYS A 100 2.42 12.68 -29.80
CA LYS A 100 3.30 12.16 -28.75
C LYS A 100 3.63 10.69 -28.93
N ASP A 101 4.89 10.33 -28.66
CA ASP A 101 5.38 8.97 -28.87
C ASP A 101 4.65 7.88 -28.06
N PRO A 102 4.26 8.11 -26.77
CA PRO A 102 3.40 7.16 -26.06
C PRO A 102 2.05 6.93 -26.75
N ILE A 103 1.51 7.96 -27.40
CA ILE A 103 0.22 7.87 -28.11
C ILE A 103 0.36 7.12 -29.44
N LYS A 104 1.48 7.33 -30.15
CA LYS A 104 1.83 6.51 -31.32
C LYS A 104 2.00 5.04 -30.94
N PHE A 105 2.65 4.76 -29.81
CA PHE A 105 2.85 3.40 -29.30
C PHE A 105 1.52 2.68 -29.01
N ILE A 106 0.60 3.30 -28.25
CA ILE A 106 -0.72 2.68 -27.99
C ILE A 106 -1.53 2.50 -29.27
N THR A 107 -1.43 3.44 -30.22
CA THR A 107 -2.13 3.38 -31.50
C THR A 107 -1.59 2.23 -32.35
N ALA A 108 -0.28 2.03 -32.36
CA ALA A 108 0.36 0.91 -33.05
C ALA A 108 -0.08 -0.43 -32.46
N LYS A 109 -0.06 -0.57 -31.12
CA LYS A 109 -0.54 -1.78 -30.42
C LYS A 109 -2.00 -2.09 -30.72
N TRP A 110 -2.87 -1.07 -30.71
CA TRP A 110 -4.28 -1.25 -31.05
C TRP A 110 -4.49 -1.68 -32.50
N LYS A 111 -3.76 -1.09 -33.46
CA LYS A 111 -3.82 -1.49 -34.87
C LYS A 111 -3.32 -2.92 -35.09
N ALA A 112 -2.32 -3.35 -34.32
CA ALA A 112 -1.80 -4.71 -34.34
C ALA A 112 -2.68 -5.72 -33.58
N ASN A 113 -3.76 -5.26 -32.94
CA ASN A 113 -4.60 -6.07 -32.05
C ASN A 113 -3.79 -6.76 -30.92
N GLU A 114 -2.71 -6.11 -30.47
CA GLU A 114 -1.86 -6.59 -29.40
C GLU A 114 -2.22 -5.91 -28.08
N PRO A 115 -2.54 -6.67 -27.02
CA PRO A 115 -2.84 -6.09 -25.73
C PRO A 115 -1.60 -5.47 -25.08
N MET A 116 -1.82 -4.52 -24.18
CA MET A 116 -0.75 -4.01 -23.32
C MET A 116 -0.53 -4.92 -22.13
N VAL A 117 0.72 -5.31 -21.90
CA VAL A 117 1.13 -6.18 -20.79
C VAL A 117 1.59 -5.31 -19.63
N TRP A 118 0.70 -5.03 -18.68
CA TRP A 118 0.99 -4.20 -17.52
C TRP A 118 1.61 -5.02 -16.39
N THR A 119 2.53 -4.41 -15.66
CA THR A 119 3.02 -4.96 -14.39
C THR A 119 2.13 -4.45 -13.26
N LYS A 120 1.51 -5.36 -12.50
CA LYS A 120 0.66 -4.95 -11.37
C LYS A 120 1.51 -4.28 -10.29
N VAL A 121 1.05 -3.15 -9.77
CA VAL A 121 1.66 -2.49 -8.62
C VAL A 121 1.15 -3.08 -7.31
N HIS A 122 -0.16 -3.33 -7.24
CA HIS A 122 -0.81 -3.94 -6.08
C HIS A 122 -1.18 -5.37 -6.46
N ASP A 123 -0.53 -6.35 -5.84
CA ASP A 123 -0.84 -7.77 -6.04
C ASP A 123 -1.00 -8.46 -4.70
N MET A 124 -2.20 -8.98 -4.46
CA MET A 124 -2.49 -9.76 -3.26
C MET A 124 -2.27 -11.24 -3.57
N PRO A 125 -1.83 -12.06 -2.59
CA PRO A 125 -1.69 -13.50 -2.80
C PRO A 125 -3.00 -14.16 -3.23
N ASP A 126 -2.93 -15.18 -4.08
CA ASP A 126 -4.11 -15.84 -4.67
C ASP A 126 -5.03 -16.53 -3.63
N PHE A 127 -4.50 -16.85 -2.45
CA PHE A 127 -5.30 -17.37 -1.33
C PHE A 127 -6.12 -16.29 -0.60
N VAL A 128 -6.04 -15.03 -1.05
CA VAL A 128 -6.82 -13.90 -0.54
C VAL A 128 -7.87 -13.49 -1.57
N ARG A 129 -9.15 -13.60 -1.19
CA ARG A 129 -10.30 -13.13 -1.95
C ARG A 129 -10.60 -11.66 -1.64
N PHE A 130 -9.89 -10.76 -2.31
CA PHE A 130 -10.25 -9.34 -2.31
C PHE A 130 -11.31 -9.02 -3.38
N SER A 131 -12.24 -8.12 -3.07
CA SER A 131 -13.27 -7.67 -4.02
C SER A 131 -13.50 -6.18 -3.93
N HIS A 132 -13.33 -5.43 -5.02
CA HIS A 132 -13.58 -3.98 -5.05
C HIS A 132 -15.05 -3.63 -4.81
N ARG A 133 -16.00 -4.40 -5.38
CA ARG A 133 -17.44 -4.13 -5.35
C ARG A 133 -17.97 -3.72 -3.96
N PRO A 134 -17.83 -4.53 -2.89
CA PRO A 134 -18.36 -4.17 -1.58
C PRO A 134 -17.72 -2.89 -1.00
N HIS A 135 -16.42 -2.68 -1.22
CA HIS A 135 -15.71 -1.50 -0.71
C HIS A 135 -16.18 -0.22 -1.41
N VAL A 136 -16.26 -0.24 -2.74
CA VAL A 136 -16.75 0.89 -3.54
C VAL A 136 -18.22 1.18 -3.25
N GLN A 137 -19.06 0.15 -3.10
CA GLN A 137 -20.48 0.31 -2.77
C GLN A 137 -20.71 0.89 -1.37
N LYS A 138 -19.76 0.71 -0.45
CA LYS A 138 -19.78 1.32 0.89
C LYS A 138 -19.23 2.75 0.92
N GLY A 139 -18.83 3.30 -0.22
CA GLY A 139 -18.29 4.65 -0.31
C GLY A 139 -16.88 4.78 0.26
N ILE A 140 -16.10 3.69 0.28
CA ILE A 140 -14.67 3.77 0.61
C ILE A 140 -13.96 4.47 -0.56
N GLU A 141 -13.27 5.57 -0.24
CA GLU A 141 -12.59 6.40 -1.22
C GLU A 141 -11.35 5.68 -1.76
N CYS A 142 -11.11 5.79 -3.07
CA CYS A 142 -9.97 5.11 -3.72
C CYS A 142 -8.63 5.47 -3.07
N ALA A 143 -8.49 6.73 -2.64
CA ALA A 143 -7.28 7.26 -2.03
C ALA A 143 -6.98 6.67 -0.64
N GLN A 144 -7.96 6.10 0.05
CA GLN A 144 -7.73 5.44 1.34
C GLN A 144 -6.84 4.21 1.19
N CYS A 145 -6.96 3.49 0.07
CA CYS A 145 -6.18 2.29 -0.24
C CYS A 145 -4.99 2.57 -1.17
N HIS A 146 -5.19 3.38 -2.21
CA HIS A 146 -4.19 3.60 -3.27
C HIS A 146 -3.42 4.92 -3.15
N GLY A 147 -3.74 5.76 -2.16
CA GLY A 147 -3.14 7.09 -2.01
C GLY A 147 -3.63 8.10 -3.04
N GLU A 148 -2.91 9.21 -3.13
CA GLU A 148 -3.24 10.33 -4.02
C GLU A 148 -2.83 10.05 -5.46
N VAL A 149 -3.41 9.00 -6.07
CA VAL A 149 -3.13 8.58 -7.46
C VAL A 149 -3.37 9.71 -8.47
N GLU A 150 -4.29 10.62 -8.17
CA GLU A 150 -4.53 11.83 -8.96
C GLU A 150 -3.35 12.80 -9.04
N LYS A 151 -2.31 12.61 -8.22
CA LYS A 151 -1.05 13.38 -8.25
C LYS A 151 0.14 12.54 -8.71
N MET A 152 -0.07 11.25 -8.99
CA MET A 152 0.98 10.32 -9.38
C MET A 152 1.24 10.38 -10.89
N GLY A 153 2.50 10.64 -11.27
CA GLY A 153 2.94 10.47 -12.66
C GLY A 153 3.06 9.00 -13.04
N THR A 154 3.46 8.16 -12.09
CA THR A 154 3.48 6.71 -12.19
C THR A 154 3.02 6.15 -10.85
N VAL A 155 2.26 5.06 -10.87
CA VAL A 155 1.64 4.51 -9.66
C VAL A 155 2.71 3.82 -8.82
N GLU A 156 2.66 4.09 -7.52
CA GLU A 156 3.43 3.39 -6.50
C GLU A 156 2.48 2.83 -5.43
N GLN A 157 2.90 1.77 -4.74
CA GLN A 157 2.16 1.25 -3.61
C GLN A 157 2.45 2.08 -2.36
N VAL A 158 1.45 2.80 -1.85
CA VAL A 158 1.62 3.69 -0.68
C VAL A 158 1.11 3.08 0.63
N LYS A 159 0.32 2.01 0.55
CA LYS A 159 -0.21 1.26 1.71
C LYS A 159 0.34 -0.14 1.67
N SER A 160 0.52 -0.77 2.84
CA SER A 160 1.03 -2.14 2.91
C SER A 160 0.03 -3.16 2.37
N LEU A 161 -1.28 -2.90 2.53
CA LEU A 161 -2.37 -3.82 2.18
C LEU A 161 -2.23 -5.23 2.81
N GLN A 162 -1.41 -5.34 3.85
CA GLN A 162 -1.23 -6.58 4.59
C GLN A 162 -2.45 -6.88 5.46
N MET A 163 -2.55 -8.12 5.92
CA MET A 163 -3.68 -8.60 6.74
C MET A 163 -3.97 -7.69 7.94
N GLY A 164 -2.93 -7.24 8.65
CA GLY A 164 -3.09 -6.31 9.79
C GLY A 164 -3.78 -5.02 9.40
N TRP A 165 -3.32 -4.37 8.32
CA TRP A 165 -3.92 -3.15 7.80
C TRP A 165 -5.39 -3.35 7.37
N CYS A 166 -5.68 -4.46 6.70
CA CYS A 166 -7.04 -4.82 6.30
C CYS A 166 -7.95 -5.01 7.53
N ILE A 167 -7.50 -5.73 8.55
CA ILE A 167 -8.26 -5.99 9.78
C ILE A 167 -8.53 -4.70 10.55
N GLU A 168 -7.52 -3.84 10.71
CA GLU A 168 -7.69 -2.54 11.38
C GLU A 168 -8.75 -1.69 10.67
N CYS A 169 -8.70 -1.61 9.34
CA CYS A 169 -9.70 -0.91 8.53
C CYS A 169 -11.10 -1.53 8.69
N HIS A 170 -11.20 -2.86 8.66
CA HIS A 170 -12.47 -3.56 8.84
C HIS A 170 -13.05 -3.34 10.24
N GLN A 171 -12.23 -3.36 11.30
CA GLN A 171 -12.65 -3.09 12.67
C GLN A 171 -13.19 -1.66 12.81
N ALA A 172 -12.48 -0.67 12.27
CA ALA A 172 -12.91 0.72 12.28
C ALA A 172 -14.26 0.95 11.58
N ASN A 173 -14.56 0.14 10.55
CA ASN A 173 -15.79 0.21 9.76
C ASN A 173 -16.85 -0.83 10.15
N LYS A 174 -16.62 -1.60 11.23
CA LYS A 174 -17.51 -2.70 11.67
C LYS A 174 -17.81 -3.71 10.55
N ALA A 175 -16.83 -3.98 9.70
CA ALA A 175 -16.91 -4.96 8.62
C ALA A 175 -16.49 -6.37 9.11
N PRO A 176 -16.88 -7.45 8.40
CA PRO A 176 -16.51 -8.80 8.79
C PRO A 176 -14.99 -9.03 8.78
N ILE A 177 -14.48 -9.66 9.84
CA ILE A 177 -13.05 -9.99 10.02
C ILE A 177 -12.78 -11.49 10.16
N SER A 178 -13.80 -12.33 9.93
CA SER A 178 -13.63 -13.78 9.96
C SER A 178 -12.64 -14.22 8.87
N CYS A 179 -11.82 -15.23 9.15
CA CYS A 179 -10.85 -15.78 8.20
C CYS A 179 -11.49 -16.12 6.85
N ALA A 180 -12.66 -16.75 6.85
CA ALA A 180 -13.41 -17.13 5.64
C ALA A 180 -14.00 -15.94 4.85
N THR A 181 -13.94 -14.73 5.40
CA THR A 181 -14.28 -13.51 4.66
C THR A 181 -13.27 -13.27 3.56
N CYS A 182 -11.98 -13.42 3.90
CA CYS A 182 -10.84 -13.03 3.08
C CYS A 182 -10.12 -14.22 2.47
N HIS A 183 -10.25 -15.42 3.03
CA HIS A 183 -9.55 -16.62 2.57
C HIS A 183 -10.52 -17.68 2.05
N TYR A 184 -10.03 -18.52 1.15
CA TYR A 184 -10.71 -19.74 0.69
C TYR A 184 -10.59 -20.86 1.72
#